data_AF-A0A0C9SYX8-F1
#
_entry.id   AF-A0A0C9SYX8-F1
#
_cell.length_a   1.000
_cell.length_b   1.000
_cell.length_c   1.000
_cell.angle_alpha   90.00
_cell.angle_beta   90.00
_cell.angle_gamma   90.00
#
_symmetry.space_group_name_H-M   'P 1'
#
loop_
_entity.id
_entity.type
_entity.pdbx_description
1 polymer ?
#
loop_
_entity_poly.entity_id
_entity_poly.type
_entity_poly.pdbx_seq_one_letter_code
_entity_poly.pdbx_strand_id
1 'polypeptide(L)'
;MQPHVAHGDLEPHNILITDQGRACLAYVVQSEQEDTQFRTPTGQLVWGGTLNYMAPELHKAVNNATRHSVNKRACDMYALGCTIYAAYTGRDPFHVLTPRQVIQGERPDFPKDVISPDMWSFVENLWSSNPSERLTAKKALAWMEHKATGEGMDISLPTFEKEWEWKPCNDHGGPFCTA
;
A
#
# COMPACT_ATOMS: atom_id res chain seq x y z
N MET A 1 18.30 16.39 -3.31
CA MET A 1 17.89 15.75 -2.04
C MET A 1 16.77 14.78 -2.37
N GLN A 2 16.85 13.51 -1.96
CA GLN A 2 15.70 12.61 -2.08
C GLN A 2 14.66 13.04 -1.02
N PRO A 3 13.42 13.35 -1.39
CA PRO A 3 12.42 13.78 -0.41
C PRO A 3 12.16 12.66 0.60
N HIS A 4 12.13 13.02 1.88
CA HIS A 4 11.89 12.09 2.99
C HIS A 4 10.38 11.91 3.22
N VAL A 5 9.67 11.47 2.19
CA VAL A 5 8.21 11.40 2.18
C VAL A 5 7.76 9.98 2.46
N ALA A 6 6.83 9.83 3.39
CA ALA A 6 6.01 8.62 3.56
C ALA A 6 4.71 8.84 2.79
N HIS A 7 4.15 7.78 2.20
CA HIS A 7 2.89 7.84 1.46
C HIS A 7 1.70 8.03 2.39
N GLY A 8 1.68 7.26 3.49
CA GLY A 8 0.64 7.32 4.52
C GLY A 8 -0.64 6.54 4.19
N ASP A 9 -0.90 6.30 2.91
CA ASP A 9 -2.15 5.67 2.43
C ASP A 9 -1.93 4.71 1.24
N LEU A 10 -1.00 3.77 1.38
CA LEU A 10 -0.65 2.85 0.28
C LEU A 10 -1.62 1.67 0.24
N GLU A 11 -2.50 1.65 -0.76
CA GLU A 11 -3.44 0.56 -1.00
C GLU A 11 -3.84 0.46 -2.49
N PRO A 12 -4.46 -0.64 -2.94
CA PRO A 12 -4.78 -0.85 -4.35
C PRO A 12 -5.55 0.30 -5.01
N HIS A 13 -6.46 0.97 -4.30
CA HIS A 13 -7.23 2.08 -4.88
C HIS A 13 -6.39 3.34 -5.16
N ASN A 14 -5.24 3.45 -4.51
CA ASN A 14 -4.27 4.53 -4.70
C ASN A 14 -3.14 4.14 -5.67
N ILE A 15 -3.29 3.00 -6.37
CA ILE A 15 -2.42 2.59 -7.47
C ILE A 15 -3.22 2.67 -8.77
N LEU A 16 -2.89 3.66 -9.59
CA LEU A 16 -3.49 3.84 -10.90
C LEU A 16 -2.69 3.08 -11.95
N ILE A 17 -3.39 2.48 -12.91
CA ILE A 17 -2.76 1.80 -14.05
C ILE A 17 -2.92 2.67 -15.29
N THR A 18 -1.81 3.01 -15.95
CA THR A 18 -1.86 3.75 -17.23
C THR A 18 -2.29 2.83 -18.38
N ASP A 19 -2.65 3.40 -19.53
CA ASP A 19 -2.98 2.63 -20.75
C ASP A 19 -1.83 1.72 -21.21
N GLN A 20 -0.59 2.05 -20.84
CA GLN A 20 0.59 1.21 -21.08
C GLN A 20 0.80 0.12 -20.03
N GLY A 21 -0.13 -0.06 -19.08
CA GLY A 21 -0.03 -1.05 -18.02
C GLY A 21 0.91 -0.66 -16.87
N ARG A 22 1.28 0.62 -16.74
CA ARG A 22 2.16 1.08 -15.65
C ARG A 22 1.38 1.34 -14.38
N ALA A 23 1.82 0.75 -13.28
CA ALA A 23 1.35 1.10 -11.93
C ALA A 23 1.99 2.40 -11.43
N CYS A 24 1.16 3.37 -11.06
CA CYS A 24 1.53 4.68 -10.57
C CYS A 24 0.89 4.92 -9.20
N LEU A 25 1.70 5.30 -8.20
CA LEU A 25 1.19 5.72 -6.90
C LEU A 25 0.48 7.08 -7.02
N ALA A 26 -0.71 7.16 -6.45
CA ALA A 26 -1.53 8.36 -6.36
C ALA A 26 -1.86 8.66 -4.89
N TYR A 27 -2.30 9.89 -4.61
CA TYR A 27 -2.83 10.28 -3.30
C TYR A 27 -1.83 10.12 -2.13
N VAL A 28 -0.75 10.92 -2.17
CA VAL A 28 0.18 11.03 -1.03
C VAL A 28 -0.45 11.89 0.06
N VAL A 29 -0.65 11.32 1.25
CA VAL A 29 -1.17 12.05 2.41
C VAL A 29 -0.05 12.89 3.01
N GLN A 30 -0.13 14.21 2.83
CA GLN A 30 0.92 15.14 3.25
C GLN A 30 0.74 15.67 4.68
N SER A 31 -0.45 15.55 5.26
CA SER A 31 -0.75 16.14 6.57
C SER A 31 -0.97 15.09 7.66
N GLU A 32 -0.50 15.38 8.88
CA GLU A 32 -0.79 14.55 10.07
C GLU A 32 -2.25 14.65 10.53
N GLN A 33 -3.06 15.49 9.87
CA GLN A 33 -4.44 15.81 10.26
C GLN A 33 -5.51 15.17 9.36
N GLU A 34 -5.15 14.68 8.17
CA GLU A 34 -6.10 14.06 7.22
C GLU A 34 -6.35 12.57 7.46
N ASP A 35 -5.73 11.98 8.49
CA ASP A 35 -6.10 10.66 9.03
C ASP A 35 -7.52 10.78 9.61
N THR A 36 -8.52 10.67 8.73
CA THR A 36 -9.94 10.75 9.06
C THR A 36 -10.25 9.69 10.12
N GLN A 37 -10.46 10.18 11.34
CA GLN A 37 -11.01 9.39 12.42
C GLN A 37 -12.43 8.96 12.03
N PHE A 38 -12.59 7.78 11.42
CA PHE A 38 -13.87 7.08 11.40
C PHE A 38 -14.16 6.52 12.82
N ARG A 39 -14.34 7.43 13.77
CA ARG A 39 -14.93 7.13 15.08
C ARG A 39 -16.43 7.16 14.90
N THR A 40 -17.11 6.04 15.10
CA THR A 40 -18.55 6.05 15.30
C THR A 40 -18.93 6.92 16.50
N PRO A 41 -20.18 7.41 16.59
CA PRO A 41 -20.68 8.11 17.78
C PRO A 41 -20.54 7.31 19.09
N THR A 42 -20.34 5.98 19.01
CA THR A 42 -20.09 5.07 20.14
C THR A 42 -18.61 4.90 20.49
N GLY A 43 -17.70 5.61 19.80
CA GLY A 43 -16.26 5.53 20.03
C GLY A 43 -15.57 4.29 19.46
N GLN A 44 -16.31 3.45 18.71
CA GLN A 44 -15.74 2.31 18.00
C GLN A 44 -15.17 2.75 16.65
N LEU A 45 -13.94 2.32 16.34
CA LEU A 45 -13.35 2.46 15.01
C LEU A 45 -14.15 1.61 14.02
N VAL A 46 -14.74 2.24 12.99
CA VAL A 46 -15.38 1.50 11.89
C VAL A 46 -14.28 0.95 11.00
N TRP A 47 -14.19 -0.37 10.91
CA TRP A 47 -13.25 -1.07 10.05
C TRP A 47 -13.75 -1.11 8.60
N GLY A 48 -13.30 -0.19 7.75
CA GLY A 48 -13.60 -0.17 6.32
C GLY A 48 -12.41 0.30 5.48
N GLY A 49 -12.21 -0.33 4.31
CA GLY A 49 -11.22 0.03 3.27
C GLY A 49 -9.78 0.11 3.78
N THR A 50 -9.29 1.35 3.91
CA THR A 50 -7.94 1.75 4.33
C THR A 50 -7.43 1.09 5.61
N LEU A 51 -8.31 0.77 6.57
CA LEU A 51 -7.88 0.14 7.83
C LEU A 51 -7.31 -1.27 7.65
N ASN A 52 -7.68 -1.98 6.57
CA ASN A 52 -7.11 -3.28 6.22
C ASN A 52 -5.63 -3.19 5.82
N TYR A 53 -5.18 -2.02 5.36
CA TYR A 53 -3.80 -1.78 4.93
C TYR A 53 -2.96 -1.10 6.02
N MET A 54 -3.60 -0.62 7.09
CA MET A 54 -2.95 0.10 8.18
C MET A 54 -2.11 -0.83 9.08
N ALA A 55 -0.85 -0.43 9.30
CA ALA A 55 0.09 -1.18 10.13
C ALA A 55 -0.35 -1.28 11.62
N PRO A 56 -0.09 -2.41 12.32
CA PRO A 56 -0.51 -2.64 13.71
C PRO A 56 -0.12 -1.55 14.72
N GLU A 57 1.05 -0.94 14.54
CA GLU A 57 1.54 0.13 15.41
C GLU A 57 0.77 1.44 15.26
N LEU A 58 0.21 1.72 14.07
CA LEU A 58 -0.66 2.88 13.87
C LEU A 58 -1.99 2.71 14.61
N HIS A 59 -2.53 1.49 14.65
CA HIS A 59 -3.71 1.14 15.45
C HIS A 59 -3.46 1.35 16.95
N LYS A 60 -2.30 0.90 17.47
CA LYS A 60 -1.91 1.08 18.88
C LYS A 60 -1.71 2.56 19.25
N ALA A 61 -1.30 3.37 18.28
CA ALA A 61 -1.03 4.78 18.48
C ALA A 61 -2.27 5.68 18.38
N VAL A 62 -3.43 5.21 17.86
CA VAL A 62 -4.68 6.01 17.78
C VAL A 62 -5.12 6.56 19.14
N ASN A 63 -4.79 5.86 20.24
CA ASN A 63 -5.20 6.22 21.60
C ASN A 63 -4.09 6.86 22.44
N ASN A 64 -2.90 7.08 21.89
CA ASN A 64 -1.74 7.57 22.63
C ASN A 64 -1.06 8.74 21.92
N ALA A 65 -0.45 9.66 22.69
CA ALA A 65 0.34 10.79 22.18
C ALA A 65 1.62 10.38 21.42
N THR A 66 1.81 9.08 21.15
CA THR A 66 3.01 8.49 20.56
C THR A 66 2.94 8.31 19.04
N ARG A 67 1.89 8.78 18.36
CA ARG A 67 1.78 8.71 16.88
C ARG A 67 2.99 9.31 16.15
N HIS A 68 3.56 10.41 16.66
CA HIS A 68 4.73 11.05 16.05
C HIS A 68 6.02 10.21 16.15
N SER A 69 6.05 9.19 17.01
CA SER A 69 7.20 8.29 17.15
C SER A 69 7.16 7.07 16.22
N VAL A 70 6.04 6.88 15.49
CA VAL A 70 5.88 5.75 14.58
C VAL A 70 6.72 5.96 13.33
N ASN A 71 7.45 4.93 12.92
CA ASN A 71 8.21 4.93 11.67
C ASN A 71 7.25 4.79 10.46
N LYS A 72 6.74 5.92 9.95
CA LYS A 72 5.77 5.96 8.84
C LYS A 72 6.24 5.21 7.59
N ARG A 73 7.55 5.24 7.29
CA ARG A 73 8.11 4.47 6.16
C ARG A 73 7.94 2.97 6.34
N ALA A 74 8.12 2.46 7.56
CA ALA A 74 7.87 1.05 7.84
C ALA A 74 6.37 0.71 7.74
N CYS A 75 5.48 1.66 8.03
CA CYS A 75 4.04 1.49 7.81
C CYS A 75 3.71 1.39 6.31
N ASP A 76 4.30 2.23 5.46
CA ASP A 76 4.14 2.10 3.99
C ASP A 76 4.61 0.73 3.48
N MET A 77 5.70 0.20 4.04
CA MET A 77 6.18 -1.15 3.65
C MET A 77 5.21 -2.26 4.08
N TYR A 78 4.54 -2.12 5.22
CA TYR A 78 3.48 -3.02 5.64
C TYR A 78 2.29 -2.98 4.68
N ALA A 79 1.87 -1.76 4.34
CA ALA A 79 0.77 -1.50 3.43
C ALA A 79 1.08 -2.01 2.01
N LEU A 80 2.34 -1.93 1.58
CA LEU A 80 2.81 -2.56 0.33
C LEU A 80 2.66 -4.08 0.35
N GLY A 81 3.03 -4.76 1.44
CA GLY A 81 2.81 -6.22 1.57
C GLY A 81 1.34 -6.60 1.47
N CYS A 82 0.48 -5.84 2.15
CA CYS A 82 -0.98 -5.97 2.07
C CYS A 82 -1.51 -5.77 0.65
N THR A 83 -0.98 -4.77 -0.06
CA THR A 83 -1.35 -4.44 -1.45
C THR A 83 -0.93 -5.54 -2.42
N ILE A 84 0.28 -6.08 -2.28
CA ILE A 84 0.75 -7.20 -3.10
C ILE A 84 -0.13 -8.42 -2.87
N TYR A 85 -0.45 -8.75 -1.61
CA TYR A 85 -1.39 -9.83 -1.29
C TYR A 85 -2.73 -9.63 -2.01
N ALA A 86 -3.29 -8.42 -1.92
CA ALA A 86 -4.57 -8.09 -2.55
C ALA A 86 -4.51 -8.19 -4.07
N ALA A 87 -3.41 -7.77 -4.69
CA ALA A 87 -3.20 -7.87 -6.13
C ALA A 87 -3.18 -9.33 -6.62
N TYR A 88 -2.55 -10.25 -5.87
CA TYR A 88 -2.51 -11.66 -6.24
C TYR A 88 -3.81 -12.41 -5.95
N THR A 89 -4.48 -12.09 -4.86
CA THR A 89 -5.65 -12.85 -4.38
C THR A 89 -6.98 -12.27 -4.84
N GLY A 90 -7.01 -11.00 -5.27
CA GLY A 90 -8.22 -10.24 -5.55
C GLY A 90 -9.08 -9.97 -4.30
N ARG A 91 -8.50 -10.08 -3.09
CA ARG A 91 -9.21 -9.96 -1.81
C ARG A 91 -8.45 -9.07 -0.85
N ASP A 92 -9.17 -8.44 0.07
CA ASP A 92 -8.54 -7.73 1.17
C ASP A 92 -7.70 -8.69 2.03
N PRO A 93 -6.49 -8.27 2.48
CA PRO A 93 -5.56 -9.12 3.21
C PRO A 93 -6.17 -9.73 4.45
N PHE A 94 -7.02 -9.01 5.17
CA PHE A 94 -7.55 -9.45 6.46
C PHE A 94 -9.06 -9.64 6.46
N HIS A 95 -9.66 -9.95 5.31
CA HIS A 95 -11.13 -10.09 5.16
C HIS A 95 -11.78 -11.12 6.10
N VAL A 96 -11.01 -12.05 6.67
CA VAL A 96 -11.47 -13.06 7.65
C VAL A 96 -10.99 -12.82 9.08
N LEU A 97 -10.16 -11.79 9.31
CA LEU A 97 -9.57 -11.51 10.61
C LEU A 97 -10.17 -10.25 11.21
N THR A 98 -10.29 -10.24 12.54
CA THR A 98 -10.68 -9.04 13.28
C THR A 98 -9.48 -8.10 13.46
N PRO A 99 -9.70 -6.80 13.70
CA PRO A 99 -8.64 -5.83 13.99
C PRO A 99 -7.70 -6.29 15.10
N ARG A 100 -8.29 -6.87 16.15
CA ARG A 100 -7.58 -7.38 17.32
C ARG A 100 -6.60 -8.49 16.95
N GLN A 101 -7.02 -9.42 16.10
CA GLN A 101 -6.20 -10.52 15.62
C GLN A 101 -5.00 -10.00 14.80
N VAL A 102 -5.23 -9.05 13.88
CA VAL A 102 -4.16 -8.42 13.09
C VAL A 102 -3.15 -7.72 14.01
N ILE A 103 -3.62 -6.98 15.02
CA ILE A 103 -2.79 -6.30 16.03
C ILE A 103 -1.98 -7.30 16.89
N GLN A 104 -2.55 -8.48 17.15
CA GLN A 104 -1.89 -9.58 17.85
C GLN A 104 -0.89 -10.35 16.97
N GLY A 105 -0.86 -10.05 15.67
CA GLY A 105 0.12 -10.62 14.73
C GLY A 105 -0.43 -11.74 13.87
N GLU A 106 -1.73 -12.04 13.92
CA GLU A 106 -2.34 -13.01 13.02
C GLU A 106 -2.30 -12.50 11.58
N ARG A 107 -2.07 -13.43 10.64
CA ARG A 107 -1.96 -13.19 9.20
C ARG A 107 -2.70 -14.30 8.44
N PRO A 108 -3.07 -14.07 7.17
CA PRO A 108 -3.66 -15.09 6.31
C PRO A 108 -2.73 -16.28 6.12
N ASP A 109 -3.33 -17.44 5.89
CA ASP A 109 -2.60 -18.61 5.42
C ASP A 109 -2.01 -18.35 4.02
N PHE A 110 -0.87 -18.99 3.74
CA PHE A 110 -0.19 -18.90 2.44
C PHE A 110 -1.11 -19.36 1.30
N PRO A 111 -1.53 -18.47 0.35
CA PRO A 111 -2.37 -18.84 -0.78
C PRO A 111 -1.53 -19.45 -1.92
N LYS A 112 -1.13 -20.72 -1.72
CA LYS A 112 -0.19 -21.47 -2.59
C LYS A 112 -0.62 -21.56 -4.06
N ASP A 113 -1.91 -21.44 -4.33
CA ASP A 113 -2.48 -21.58 -5.68
C ASP A 113 -2.27 -20.33 -6.54
N VAL A 114 -2.00 -19.17 -5.93
CA VAL A 114 -1.91 -17.88 -6.63
C VAL A 114 -0.62 -17.12 -6.33
N ILE A 115 0.07 -17.39 -5.22
CA ILE A 115 1.35 -16.76 -4.86
C ILE A 115 2.44 -17.83 -4.83
N SER A 116 3.58 -17.55 -5.47
CA SER A 116 4.76 -18.43 -5.41
C SER A 116 5.43 -18.38 -4.02
N PRO A 117 6.10 -19.45 -3.55
CA PRO A 117 6.67 -19.49 -2.19
C PRO A 117 7.65 -18.35 -1.89
N ASP A 118 8.47 -17.96 -2.86
CA ASP A 118 9.42 -16.87 -2.73
C ASP A 118 8.75 -15.48 -2.69
N MET A 119 7.68 -15.27 -3.48
CA MET A 119 6.87 -14.06 -3.39
C MET A 119 6.10 -13.99 -2.06
N TRP A 120 5.63 -15.13 -1.57
CA TRP A 120 5.00 -15.19 -0.25
C TRP A 120 5.98 -14.80 0.86
N SER A 121 7.19 -15.38 0.87
CA SER A 121 8.23 -14.97 1.80
C SER A 121 8.57 -13.47 1.67
N PHE A 122 8.54 -12.92 0.47
CA PHE A 122 8.72 -11.49 0.26
C PHE A 122 7.61 -10.66 0.92
N VAL A 123 6.34 -11.03 0.73
CA VAL A 123 5.18 -10.41 1.40
C VAL A 123 5.29 -10.53 2.93
N GLU A 124 5.73 -11.68 3.45
CA GLU A 124 5.97 -11.90 4.88
C GLU A 124 6.99 -10.94 5.48
N ASN A 125 8.07 -10.67 4.75
CA ASN A 125 9.07 -9.71 5.17
C ASN A 125 8.63 -8.25 5.04
N LEU A 126 7.54 -7.96 4.32
CA LEU A 126 6.96 -6.61 4.21
C LEU A 126 5.99 -6.34 5.35
N TRP A 127 5.10 -7.28 5.69
CA TRP A 127 4.03 -7.09 6.68
C TRP A 127 4.33 -7.67 8.07
N SER A 128 5.62 -7.80 8.43
CA SER A 128 6.04 -8.23 9.78
C SER A 128 5.40 -7.35 10.86
N SER A 129 4.99 -7.97 11.96
CA SER A 129 4.43 -7.27 13.12
C SER A 129 5.43 -6.30 13.77
N ASN A 130 6.74 -6.59 13.66
CA ASN A 130 7.78 -5.71 14.15
C ASN A 130 8.25 -4.75 13.02
N PRO A 131 8.04 -3.42 13.16
CA PRO A 131 8.42 -2.47 12.11
C PRO A 131 9.90 -2.48 11.74
N SER A 132 10.80 -2.83 12.67
CA SER A 132 12.25 -2.87 12.40
C SER A 132 12.70 -4.09 11.60
N GLU A 133 11.88 -5.14 11.55
CA GLU A 133 12.16 -6.35 10.78
C GLU A 133 11.69 -6.25 9.34
N ARG A 134 10.86 -5.26 9.02
CA ARG A 134 10.32 -5.07 7.67
C ARG A 134 11.43 -4.71 6.69
N LEU A 135 11.29 -5.19 5.45
CA LEU A 135 12.14 -4.73 4.35
C LEU A 135 11.98 -3.22 4.17
N THR A 136 13.09 -2.53 3.92
CA THR A 136 13.05 -1.14 3.46
C THR A 136 12.73 -1.08 1.98
N ALA A 137 12.18 0.02 1.49
CA ALA A 137 11.92 0.22 0.06
C ALA A 137 13.14 -0.11 -0.81
N LYS A 138 14.35 0.28 -0.37
CA LYS A 138 15.60 -0.04 -1.06
C LYS A 138 15.87 -1.56 -1.15
N LYS A 139 15.67 -2.29 -0.06
CA LYS A 139 15.86 -3.76 -0.04
C LYS A 139 14.77 -4.46 -0.84
N ALA A 140 13.54 -3.97 -0.74
CA ALA A 140 12.40 -4.50 -1.47
C ALA A 140 12.58 -4.35 -2.99
N LEU A 141 13.00 -3.17 -3.44
CA LEU A 141 13.32 -2.90 -4.84
C LEU A 141 14.43 -3.83 -5.35
N ALA A 142 15.55 -3.92 -4.62
CA ALA A 142 16.66 -4.79 -5.01
C ALA A 142 16.24 -6.27 -5.13
N TRP A 143 15.35 -6.74 -4.26
CA TRP A 143 14.80 -8.10 -4.35
C TRP A 143 13.92 -8.27 -5.61
N MET A 144 13.03 -7.32 -5.88
CA MET A 144 12.15 -7.33 -7.06
C MET A 144 12.96 -7.27 -8.36
N GLU A 145 14.00 -6.44 -8.44
CA GLU A 145 14.90 -6.35 -9.60
C GLU A 145 15.63 -7.68 -9.83
N HIS A 146 16.16 -8.29 -8.77
CA HIS A 146 16.81 -9.59 -8.87
C HIS A 146 15.84 -10.69 -9.35
N LYS A 147 14.61 -10.71 -8.82
CA LYS A 147 13.59 -11.67 -9.24
C LYS A 147 13.17 -11.46 -10.70
N ALA A 148 12.84 -10.22 -11.08
CA ALA A 148 12.41 -9.87 -12.42
C ALA A 148 13.48 -10.15 -13.48
N THR A 149 14.75 -9.84 -13.20
CA THR A 149 15.87 -10.18 -14.10
C THR A 149 16.09 -11.68 -14.21
N GLY A 150 15.91 -12.44 -13.11
CA GLY A 150 15.94 -13.91 -13.11
C GLY A 150 14.83 -14.54 -13.94
N GLU A 151 13.68 -13.86 -14.05
CA GLU A 151 12.53 -14.27 -14.88
C GLU A 151 12.58 -13.69 -16.31
N GLY A 152 13.62 -12.92 -16.65
CA GLY A 152 13.78 -12.29 -17.97
C GLY A 152 12.81 -11.15 -18.25
N MET A 153 12.20 -10.56 -17.21
CA MET A 153 11.35 -9.38 -17.36
C MET A 153 12.18 -8.11 -17.62
N ASP A 154 11.69 -7.25 -18.49
CA ASP A 154 12.26 -5.92 -18.70
C ASP A 154 11.98 -5.03 -17.49
N ILE A 155 13.04 -4.68 -16.77
CA ILE A 155 13.01 -3.79 -15.59
C ILE A 155 13.43 -2.36 -15.92
N SER A 156 13.66 -2.03 -17.20
CA SER A 156 14.07 -0.69 -17.58
C SER A 156 13.00 0.32 -17.15
N LEU A 157 13.40 1.30 -16.34
CA LEU A 157 12.54 2.44 -16.07
C LEU A 157 12.44 3.24 -17.37
N PRO A 158 11.23 3.40 -17.95
CA PRO A 158 11.08 4.18 -19.16
C PRO A 158 11.52 5.63 -18.89
N THR A 159 12.24 6.20 -19.85
CA THR A 159 12.65 7.60 -19.80
C THR A 159 11.40 8.47 -19.73
N PHE A 160 11.24 9.16 -18.59
CA PHE A 160 10.22 10.17 -18.27
C PHE A 160 9.14 10.31 -19.34
N GLU A 161 7.98 9.69 -19.09
CA GLU A 161 6.89 9.71 -20.06
C GLU A 161 6.37 11.12 -20.31
N LYS A 162 6.28 11.47 -21.59
CA LYS A 162 5.51 12.58 -22.15
C LYS A 162 4.00 12.53 -21.81
N GLU A 163 3.52 11.47 -21.16
CA GLU A 163 2.10 11.15 -20.97
C GLU A 163 1.35 12.07 -20.00
N TRP A 164 2.07 12.84 -19.18
CA TRP A 164 1.46 13.81 -18.27
C TRP A 164 1.30 15.21 -18.88
N GLU A 165 1.34 15.34 -20.22
CA GLU A 165 0.72 16.50 -20.89
C GLU A 165 -0.80 16.40 -20.69
N TRP A 166 -1.25 16.78 -19.50
CA TRP A 166 -2.66 16.99 -19.21
C TRP A 166 -3.21 17.98 -20.23
N LYS A 167 -4.04 17.48 -21.15
CA LYS A 167 -4.81 18.32 -22.05
C LYS A 167 -6.12 18.65 -21.34
N PRO A 168 -6.40 19.92 -21.01
CA PRO A 168 -7.71 20.29 -20.55
C PRO A 168 -8.74 19.81 -21.58
N CYS A 169 -9.84 19.24 -21.10
CA CYS A 169 -10.98 18.93 -21.94
C CYS A 169 -11.57 20.26 -22.44
N ASN A 170 -11.08 20.74 -23.58
CA ASN A 170 -11.55 21.99 -24.20
C ASN A 170 -12.69 21.76 -25.19
N ASP A 171 -13.19 20.53 -25.32
CA ASP A 171 -14.30 20.23 -26.23
C ASP A 171 -15.53 19.78 -25.45
N HIS A 172 -16.54 20.64 -25.47
CA HIS A 172 -17.92 20.38 -25.05
C HIS A 172 -18.57 19.29 -25.93
N GLY A 173 -18.11 18.04 -25.84
CA GLY A 173 -18.67 16.96 -26.67
C GLY A 173 -18.23 15.52 -26.37
N GLY A 174 -17.42 15.27 -25.33
CA GLY A 174 -17.01 13.90 -24.96
C GLY A 174 -18.03 13.19 -24.05
N PRO A 175 -18.19 11.85 -24.16
CA PRO A 175 -19.21 11.06 -23.46
C PRO A 175 -19.02 10.95 -21.94
N PHE A 176 -17.98 11.58 -21.38
CA PHE A 176 -17.68 11.59 -19.94
C PHE A 176 -17.92 12.95 -19.27
N CYS A 177 -18.50 13.92 -19.98
CA CYS A 177 -19.02 15.15 -19.38
C CYS A 177 -20.54 15.08 -19.27
N THR A 178 -21.04 14.49 -18.18
CA THR A 178 -22.39 14.79 -17.70
C THR A 178 -22.35 15.14 -16.22
N ALA A 179 -22.85 16.36 -15.98
CA ALA A 179 -23.28 17.08 -14.77
C ALA A 179 -22.94 16.51 -13.38
#